data_AF-A0A842HFE7-F1
#
_entry.id   AF-A0A842HFE7-F1
#
_cell.length_a   1.000
_cell.length_b   1.000
_cell.length_c   1.000
_cell.angle_alpha   90.00
_cell.angle_beta   90.00
_cell.angle_gamma   90.00
#
_symmetry.space_group_name_H-M   'P 1'
#
loop_
_entity.id
_entity.type
_entity.pdbx_description
1 polymer ?
#
loop_
_entity_poly.entity_id
_entity_poly.type
_entity_poly.pdbx_seq_one_letter_code
_entity_poly.pdbx_strand_id
1 'polypeptide(L)'
;MMGGKLYATAWLTLMLCWTTAAPAADITPGDTYADMVSALGEPQGYFELADKTLYLYPAGKVTVVNQVVTAVELKTQSELDREAALKAESARQWEAHKQMKQARQQEKGEKLKNDKLSDPAFLSLSSGEQLAFWKRFQRDFPEIGVTEIVTPLAERFAREQEELARAESQLKAQQQKINSLEQRVQDAEKSAQEAELAAARQSAYSNYSAFYGTEYPAYYYPYPQSRVVIVNSDGNTTVIPANPRPYYRRSGVQVNGSIGSVNFRYSSGGSPYYQGGYPGNSTIIVRTPQTPPPQNP
;
A
#
# COMPACT_ATOMS: atom_id res chain seq x y z
N MET A 1 52.95 -21.51 26.90
CA MET A 1 52.05 -20.85 27.87
C MET A 1 51.26 -21.98 28.54
N MET A 2 51.65 -22.43 29.73
CA MET A 2 51.20 -21.90 31.04
C MET A 2 49.68 -21.69 31.03
N GLY A 3 48.84 -22.32 31.84
CA GLY A 3 48.98 -23.06 33.09
C GLY A 3 47.59 -23.07 33.74
N GLY A 4 47.28 -24.04 34.60
CA GLY A 4 46.00 -24.02 35.32
C GLY A 4 45.69 -25.32 36.04
N LYS A 5 46.38 -25.56 37.17
CA LYS A 5 45.94 -26.51 38.21
C LYS A 5 45.17 -25.72 39.28
N LEU A 6 44.29 -26.43 40.00
CA LEU A 6 44.04 -26.41 41.46
C LEU A 6 42.55 -26.28 41.87
N TYR A 7 42.05 -27.42 42.35
CA TYR A 7 41.14 -27.73 43.48
C TYR A 7 40.17 -26.68 44.03
N ALA A 8 38.92 -27.11 44.19
CA ALA A 8 38.04 -26.70 45.28
C ALA A 8 37.21 -27.91 45.76
N THR A 9 37.78 -28.68 46.68
CA THR A 9 37.06 -29.69 47.48
C THR A 9 36.16 -28.98 48.47
N ALA A 10 34.89 -28.78 48.12
CA ALA A 10 33.87 -28.28 49.03
C ALA A 10 33.45 -29.39 50.00
N TRP A 11 33.80 -29.21 51.28
CA TRP A 11 33.27 -29.99 52.39
C TRP A 11 31.77 -29.69 52.52
N LEU A 12 30.94 -30.65 52.15
CA LEU A 12 29.49 -30.59 52.31
C LEU A 12 29.15 -31.09 53.72
N THR A 13 28.96 -30.15 54.65
CA THR A 13 28.46 -30.43 56.00
C THR A 13 27.02 -30.91 55.89
N LEU A 14 26.82 -32.23 55.96
CA LEU A 14 25.53 -32.89 55.98
C LEU A 14 24.86 -32.61 57.35
N MET A 15 24.16 -31.49 57.46
CA MET A 15 23.36 -31.16 58.63
C MET A 15 22.10 -32.03 58.61
N LEU A 16 22.22 -33.20 59.25
CA LEU A 16 21.18 -34.19 59.41
C LEU A 16 20.12 -33.62 60.38
N CYS A 17 19.14 -32.87 59.86
CA CYS A 17 17.93 -32.50 60.59
C CYS A 17 17.15 -33.78 60.91
N TRP A 18 17.32 -34.30 62.13
CA TRP A 18 16.45 -35.31 62.71
C TRP A 18 15.08 -34.66 62.94
N THR A 19 14.20 -34.77 61.95
CA THR A 19 12.77 -34.49 62.13
C THR A 19 12.20 -35.66 62.93
N THR A 20 12.09 -35.48 64.24
CA THR A 20 11.28 -36.35 65.09
C THR A 20 9.84 -36.28 64.58
N ALA A 21 9.41 -37.29 63.83
CA ALA A 21 8.02 -37.48 63.47
C ALA A 21 7.24 -37.73 64.76
N ALA A 22 6.57 -36.69 65.25
CA ALA A 22 5.60 -36.82 66.34
C ALA A 22 4.51 -37.81 65.90
N PRO A 23 3.99 -38.64 66.82
CA PRO A 23 2.89 -39.54 66.50
C PRO A 23 1.74 -38.70 65.93
N ALA A 24 1.24 -39.10 64.76
CA ALA A 24 0.11 -38.45 64.12
C ALA A 24 -1.08 -38.47 65.09
N ALA A 25 -1.32 -37.33 65.74
CA ALA A 25 -2.50 -37.16 66.57
C ALA A 25 -3.71 -37.08 65.65
N ASP A 26 -4.70 -37.94 65.88
CA ASP A 26 -5.95 -37.93 65.13
C ASP A 26 -6.71 -36.64 65.46
N ILE A 27 -6.82 -35.76 64.47
CA ILE A 27 -7.66 -34.55 64.55
C ILE A 27 -9.12 -34.94 64.30
N THR A 28 -10.00 -34.47 65.17
CA THR A 28 -11.43 -34.72 65.10
C THR A 28 -12.22 -33.44 64.87
N PRO A 29 -13.41 -33.50 64.24
CA PRO A 29 -14.29 -32.34 64.16
C PRO A 29 -14.63 -31.82 65.56
N GLY A 30 -14.37 -30.53 65.81
CA GLY A 30 -14.50 -29.89 67.12
C GLY A 30 -13.19 -29.34 67.68
N ASP A 31 -12.04 -29.82 67.19
CA ASP A 31 -10.73 -29.31 67.62
C ASP A 31 -10.48 -27.87 67.16
N THR A 32 -9.63 -27.13 67.89
CA THR A 32 -9.30 -25.75 67.51
C THR A 32 -8.25 -25.71 66.40
N TYR A 33 -8.17 -24.60 65.67
CA TYR A 33 -7.12 -24.38 64.68
C TYR A 33 -5.71 -24.59 65.25
N ALA A 34 -5.46 -24.16 66.49
CA ALA A 34 -4.16 -24.32 67.14
C ALA A 34 -3.81 -25.81 67.35
N ASP A 35 -4.79 -26.62 67.75
CA ASP A 35 -4.61 -28.07 67.95
C ASP A 35 -4.35 -28.77 66.61
N MET A 36 -5.09 -28.38 65.57
CA MET A 36 -4.89 -28.86 64.19
C MET A 36 -3.46 -28.60 63.70
N VAL A 37 -2.96 -27.37 63.86
CA VAL A 37 -1.59 -27.01 63.44
C VAL A 37 -0.55 -27.73 64.30
N SER A 38 -0.81 -27.92 65.59
CA SER A 38 0.10 -28.67 66.47
C SER A 38 0.18 -30.15 66.09
N ALA A 39 -0.91 -30.76 65.63
CA ALA A 39 -0.96 -32.17 65.27
C ALA A 39 -0.45 -32.47 63.84
N LEU A 40 -0.88 -31.66 62.87
CA LEU A 40 -0.63 -31.89 61.44
C LEU A 40 0.52 -31.04 60.89
N GLY A 41 1.01 -30.08 61.66
CA GLY A 41 1.98 -29.08 61.22
C GLY A 41 1.33 -27.93 60.44
N GLU A 42 2.18 -27.11 59.82
CA GLU A 42 1.72 -25.98 59.01
C GLU A 42 1.06 -26.45 57.70
N PRO A 43 -0.09 -25.88 57.33
CA PRO A 43 -0.75 -26.19 56.05
C PRO A 43 0.08 -25.67 54.86
N GLN A 44 0.01 -26.38 53.73
CA GLN A 44 0.70 -25.96 52.49
C GLN A 44 0.06 -24.73 51.84
N GLY A 45 -1.20 -24.47 52.16
CA GLY A 45 -1.97 -23.35 51.66
C GLY A 45 -3.37 -23.37 52.25
N TYR A 46 -4.12 -22.31 52.01
CA TYR A 46 -5.51 -22.21 52.44
C TYR A 46 -6.36 -21.47 51.41
N PHE A 47 -7.65 -21.73 51.41
CA PHE A 47 -8.66 -21.01 50.65
C PHE A 47 -9.70 -20.45 51.61
N GLU A 48 -9.88 -19.14 51.61
CA GLU A 48 -10.97 -18.49 52.33
C GLU A 48 -12.23 -18.48 51.45
N LEU A 49 -13.29 -19.08 51.96
CA LEU A 49 -14.64 -19.02 51.42
C LEU A 49 -15.48 -18.15 52.37
N ALA A 50 -16.63 -17.66 51.90
CA ALA A 50 -17.43 -16.66 52.61
C ALA A 50 -17.77 -17.04 54.07
N ASP A 51 -17.95 -18.33 54.35
CA ASP A 51 -18.35 -18.88 55.64
C ASP A 51 -17.31 -19.83 56.28
N LYS A 52 -16.23 -20.16 55.58
CA LYS A 52 -15.26 -21.19 56.02
C LYS A 52 -13.90 -21.05 55.37
N THR A 53 -12.88 -21.57 56.04
CA THR A 53 -11.50 -21.63 55.51
C THR A 53 -11.11 -23.08 55.28
N LEU A 54 -10.68 -23.40 54.07
CA LEU A 54 -10.19 -24.73 53.70
C LEU A 54 -8.66 -24.74 53.76
N TYR A 55 -8.08 -25.51 54.66
CA TYR A 55 -6.63 -25.70 54.76
C TYR A 55 -6.20 -26.94 53.98
N LEU A 56 -5.16 -26.80 53.16
CA LEU A 56 -4.62 -27.86 52.32
C LEU A 56 -3.38 -28.48 52.98
N TYR A 57 -3.40 -29.80 53.06
CA TYR A 57 -2.31 -30.61 53.59
C TYR A 57 -1.86 -31.63 52.53
N PRO A 58 -0.62 -32.17 52.62
CA PRO A 58 -0.17 -33.20 51.69
C PRO A 58 -1.11 -34.42 51.67
N ALA A 59 -1.68 -34.75 52.83
CA ALA A 59 -2.58 -35.89 53.01
C ALA A 59 -4.04 -35.59 52.61
N GLY A 60 -4.42 -34.33 52.38
CA GLY A 60 -5.82 -33.99 52.09
C GLY A 60 -6.18 -32.56 52.47
N LYS A 61 -7.39 -32.35 52.99
CA LYS A 61 -7.88 -31.01 53.34
C LYS A 61 -8.65 -31.02 54.65
N VAL A 62 -8.59 -29.92 55.37
CA VAL A 62 -9.33 -29.69 56.61
C VAL A 62 -10.16 -28.42 56.47
N THR A 63 -11.43 -28.47 56.84
CA THR A 63 -12.33 -27.32 56.77
C THR A 63 -12.50 -26.74 58.17
N VAL A 64 -12.27 -25.43 58.31
CA VAL A 64 -12.37 -24.71 59.58
C VAL A 64 -13.41 -23.59 59.45
N VAL A 65 -14.29 -23.47 60.44
CA VAL A 65 -15.29 -22.41 60.55
C VAL A 65 -15.12 -21.76 61.92
N ASN A 66 -14.97 -20.43 61.96
CA ASN A 66 -14.78 -19.69 63.21
C ASN A 66 -13.67 -20.28 64.12
N GLN A 67 -12.52 -20.64 63.53
CA GLN A 67 -11.37 -21.25 64.23
C GLN A 67 -11.60 -22.67 64.78
N VAL A 68 -12.70 -23.33 64.41
CA VAL A 68 -13.03 -24.71 64.82
C VAL A 68 -13.04 -25.63 63.60
N VAL A 69 -12.43 -26.81 63.72
CA VAL A 69 -12.41 -27.84 62.68
C VAL A 69 -13.81 -28.43 62.52
N THR A 70 -14.37 -28.34 61.32
CA THR A 70 -15.72 -28.85 61.00
C THR A 70 -15.71 -30.11 60.15
N ALA A 71 -14.67 -30.31 59.32
CA ALA A 71 -14.53 -31.51 58.50
C ALA A 71 -13.04 -31.83 58.26
N VAL A 72 -12.70 -33.12 58.33
CA VAL A 72 -11.35 -33.65 58.13
C VAL A 72 -11.42 -34.66 56.99
N GLU A 73 -10.83 -34.33 55.85
CA GLU A 73 -10.69 -35.23 54.69
C GLU A 73 -9.20 -35.51 54.47
N LEU A 74 -8.59 -36.27 55.38
CA LEU A 74 -7.20 -36.70 55.30
C LEU A 74 -7.12 -38.16 54.89
N LYS A 75 -6.29 -38.46 53.90
CA LYS A 75 -5.98 -39.81 53.45
C LYS A 75 -5.01 -40.46 54.42
N THR A 76 -5.17 -41.76 54.61
CA THR A 76 -4.21 -42.57 55.37
C THR A 76 -2.89 -42.69 54.61
N GLN A 77 -1.79 -42.97 55.32
CA GLN A 77 -0.47 -43.15 54.67
C GLN A 77 -0.52 -44.27 53.60
N SER A 78 -1.24 -45.35 53.86
CA SER A 78 -1.41 -46.45 52.90
C SER A 78 -2.11 -46.01 51.61
N GLU A 79 -3.10 -45.11 51.72
CA GLU A 79 -3.79 -44.56 50.55
C GLU A 79 -2.89 -43.60 49.76
N LEU A 80 -2.09 -42.78 50.45
CA LEU A 80 -1.12 -41.89 49.82
C LEU A 80 -0.05 -42.68 49.06
N ASP A 81 0.48 -43.74 49.65
CA ASP A 81 1.49 -44.61 49.02
C ASP A 81 0.90 -45.30 47.77
N ARG A 82 -0.35 -45.77 47.87
CA ARG A 82 -1.06 -46.38 46.73
C ARG A 82 -1.29 -45.38 45.60
N GLU A 83 -1.71 -44.17 45.91
CA GLU A 83 -1.91 -43.11 44.92
C GLU A 83 -0.59 -42.69 44.26
N ALA A 84 0.48 -42.58 45.05
CA ALA A 84 1.83 -42.30 44.54
C ALA A 84 2.30 -43.39 43.57
N ALA A 85 2.07 -44.67 43.90
CA ALA A 85 2.39 -45.80 43.03
C ALA A 85 1.61 -45.75 41.72
N LEU A 86 0.30 -45.52 41.77
CA LEU A 86 -0.56 -45.38 40.58
C LEU A 86 -0.14 -44.19 39.71
N LYS A 87 0.16 -43.05 40.33
CA LYS A 87 0.64 -41.85 39.62
C LYS A 87 1.99 -42.14 38.93
N ALA A 88 2.92 -42.78 39.62
CA ALA A 88 4.20 -43.17 39.04
C ALA A 88 4.03 -44.14 37.85
N GLU A 89 3.12 -45.12 37.96
CA GLU A 89 2.82 -46.04 36.86
C GLU A 89 2.20 -45.30 35.67
N SER A 90 1.18 -44.46 35.90
CA SER A 90 0.55 -43.66 34.84
C SER A 90 1.55 -42.73 34.14
N ALA A 91 2.50 -42.14 34.87
CA ALA A 91 3.55 -41.30 34.31
C ALA A 91 4.51 -42.10 33.42
N ARG A 92 4.88 -43.32 33.83
CA ARG A 92 5.69 -44.25 33.01
C ARG A 92 4.95 -44.65 31.73
N GLN A 93 3.67 -45.01 31.85
CA GLN A 93 2.84 -45.36 30.70
C GLN A 93 2.67 -44.18 29.74
N TRP A 94 2.44 -42.98 30.26
CA TRP A 94 2.33 -41.75 29.48
C TRP A 94 3.62 -41.45 28.72
N GLU A 95 4.78 -41.54 29.38
CA GLU A 95 6.07 -41.29 28.73
C GLU A 95 6.37 -42.34 27.66
N ALA A 96 6.10 -43.62 27.92
CA ALA A 96 6.22 -44.68 26.93
C ALA A 96 5.31 -44.44 25.72
N HIS A 97 4.06 -44.03 25.96
CA HIS A 97 3.12 -43.71 24.89
C HIS A 97 3.56 -42.48 24.08
N LYS A 98 4.11 -41.46 24.74
CA LYS A 98 4.67 -40.26 24.10
C LYS A 98 5.84 -40.63 23.19
N GLN A 99 6.77 -41.45 23.67
CA GLN A 99 7.90 -41.94 22.88
C GLN A 99 7.43 -42.76 21.67
N MET A 100 6.46 -43.66 21.86
CA MET A 100 5.87 -44.43 20.77
C MET A 100 5.19 -43.53 19.72
N LYS A 101 4.49 -42.48 20.16
CA LYS A 101 3.87 -41.51 19.25
C LYS A 101 4.91 -40.72 18.46
N GLN A 102 5.99 -40.28 19.11
CA GLN A 102 7.10 -39.59 18.46
C GLN A 102 7.78 -40.48 17.42
N ALA A 103 8.11 -41.73 17.78
CA ALA A 103 8.71 -42.69 16.86
C ALA A 103 7.83 -42.95 15.62
N ARG A 104 6.51 -43.13 15.81
CA ARG A 104 5.56 -43.29 14.69
C ARG A 104 5.48 -42.06 13.79
N GLN A 105 5.54 -40.86 14.37
CA GLN A 105 5.52 -39.62 13.57
C GLN A 105 6.81 -39.44 12.78
N GLN A 106 7.96 -39.77 13.38
CA GLN A 106 9.24 -39.76 12.70
C GLN A 106 9.27 -40.76 11.55
N GLU A 107 8.84 -42.00 11.77
CA GLU A 107 8.74 -43.03 10.73
C GLU A 107 7.82 -42.59 9.58
N LYS A 108 6.63 -42.06 9.92
CA LYS A 108 5.67 -41.55 8.92
C LYS A 108 6.27 -40.42 8.09
N GLY A 109 6.96 -39.47 8.74
CA GLY A 109 7.57 -38.36 8.05
C GLY A 109 8.76 -38.79 7.18
N GLU A 110 9.60 -39.72 7.63
CA GLU A 110 10.74 -40.23 6.85
C GLU A 110 10.24 -40.99 5.61
N LYS A 111 9.18 -41.80 5.79
CA LYS A 111 8.51 -42.45 4.67
C LYS A 111 7.97 -41.41 3.67
N LEU A 112 7.23 -40.41 4.14
CA LEU A 112 6.67 -39.38 3.26
C LEU A 112 7.77 -38.57 2.55
N LYS A 113 8.88 -38.27 3.22
CA LYS A 113 10.06 -37.62 2.63
C LYS A 113 10.62 -38.48 1.50
N ASN A 114 10.85 -39.77 1.74
CA ASN A 114 11.39 -40.69 0.74
C ASN A 114 10.43 -40.91 -0.44
N ASP A 115 9.14 -41.04 -0.15
CA ASP A 115 8.09 -41.15 -1.16
C ASP A 115 8.10 -39.91 -2.07
N LYS A 116 8.20 -38.70 -1.49
CA LYS A 116 8.23 -37.45 -2.27
C LYS A 116 9.53 -37.24 -3.04
N LEU A 117 10.66 -37.68 -2.50
CA LEU A 117 11.94 -37.62 -3.20
C LEU A 117 12.03 -38.61 -4.38
N SER A 118 11.22 -39.67 -4.37
CA SER A 118 11.16 -40.66 -5.46
C SER A 118 9.99 -40.47 -6.42
N ASP A 119 9.00 -39.64 -6.06
CA ASP A 119 7.80 -39.33 -6.86
C ASP A 119 8.13 -38.41 -8.06
N PRO A 120 8.11 -38.91 -9.31
CA PRO A 120 8.44 -38.11 -10.48
C PRO A 120 7.46 -36.96 -10.71
N ALA A 121 6.20 -37.13 -10.33
CA ALA A 121 5.20 -36.07 -10.46
C ALA A 121 5.54 -34.89 -9.53
N PHE A 122 5.97 -35.19 -8.30
CA PHE A 122 6.44 -34.16 -7.38
C PHE A 122 7.72 -33.48 -7.87
N LEU A 123 8.69 -34.26 -8.37
CA LEU A 123 9.95 -33.72 -8.89
C LEU A 123 9.77 -32.84 -10.14
N SER A 124 8.67 -33.03 -10.88
CA SER A 124 8.31 -32.22 -12.06
C SER A 124 7.64 -30.88 -11.72
N LEU A 125 7.23 -30.66 -10.48
CA LEU A 125 6.63 -29.38 -10.04
C LEU A 125 7.64 -28.24 -10.12
N SER A 126 7.13 -27.00 -10.12
CA SER A 126 8.00 -25.82 -10.06
C SER A 126 8.80 -25.78 -8.76
N SER A 127 9.97 -25.12 -8.78
CA SER A 127 10.81 -25.00 -7.57
C SER A 127 10.05 -24.33 -6.41
N GLY A 128 9.13 -23.41 -6.72
CA GLY A 128 8.27 -22.75 -5.74
C GLY A 128 7.28 -23.69 -5.06
N GLU A 129 6.61 -24.56 -5.83
CA GLU A 129 5.66 -25.55 -5.30
C GLU A 129 6.37 -26.61 -4.45
N GLN A 130 7.51 -27.12 -4.92
CA GLN A 130 8.33 -28.05 -4.15
C GLN A 130 8.77 -27.40 -2.83
N LEU A 131 9.21 -26.14 -2.85
CA LEU A 131 9.64 -25.42 -1.66
C LEU A 131 8.49 -25.18 -0.68
N ALA A 132 7.30 -24.85 -1.18
CA ALA A 132 6.09 -24.68 -0.37
C ALA A 132 5.70 -25.99 0.33
N PHE A 133 5.79 -27.12 -0.38
CA PHE A 133 5.59 -28.44 0.22
C PHE A 133 6.58 -28.69 1.36
N TRP A 134 7.88 -28.50 1.12
CA TRP A 134 8.90 -28.78 2.14
C TRP A 134 8.79 -27.86 3.37
N LYS A 135 8.38 -26.60 3.20
CA LYS A 135 8.08 -25.70 4.32
C LYS A 135 6.91 -26.21 5.17
N ARG A 136 5.85 -26.69 4.54
CA ARG A 136 4.72 -27.31 5.25
C ARG A 136 5.16 -28.61 5.92
N PHE A 137 5.94 -29.44 5.23
CA PHE A 137 6.47 -30.68 5.76
C PHE A 137 7.29 -30.44 7.03
N GLN A 138 8.19 -29.44 7.04
CA GLN A 138 9.01 -29.10 8.20
C GLN A 138 8.18 -28.62 9.41
N ARG A 139 7.03 -27.98 9.17
CA ARG A 139 6.08 -27.62 10.23
C ARG A 139 5.36 -28.84 10.81
N ASP A 140 4.97 -29.77 9.94
CA ASP A 140 4.19 -30.95 10.33
C ASP A 140 5.11 -32.06 10.90
N PHE A 141 6.41 -32.05 10.57
CA PHE A 141 7.46 -33.00 11.01
C PHE A 141 8.80 -32.27 11.32
N PRO A 142 8.89 -31.50 12.42
CA PRO A 142 10.06 -30.69 12.74
C PRO A 142 11.32 -31.49 13.08
N GLU A 143 11.18 -32.76 13.46
CA GLU A 143 12.29 -33.64 13.83
C GLU A 143 13.08 -34.15 12.61
N ILE A 144 12.53 -34.03 11.41
CA ILE A 144 13.11 -34.59 10.19
C ILE A 144 13.93 -33.53 9.46
N GLY A 145 15.23 -33.80 9.33
CA GLY A 145 16.15 -32.95 8.60
C GLY A 145 15.83 -32.91 7.10
N VAL A 146 15.39 -31.74 6.63
CA VAL A 146 15.15 -31.42 5.20
C VAL A 146 16.00 -30.25 4.68
N THR A 147 16.86 -29.67 5.52
CA THR A 147 17.66 -28.48 5.19
C THR A 147 18.54 -28.67 3.95
N GLU A 148 19.08 -29.87 3.75
CA GLU A 148 19.91 -30.23 2.60
C GLU A 148 19.13 -30.21 1.28
N ILE A 149 17.81 -30.39 1.34
CA ILE A 149 16.91 -30.35 0.18
C ILE A 149 16.38 -28.92 -0.03
N VAL A 150 15.98 -28.27 1.06
CA VAL A 150 15.35 -26.94 1.05
C VAL A 150 16.32 -25.85 0.60
N THR A 151 17.58 -25.90 1.04
CA THR A 151 18.60 -24.88 0.71
C THR A 151 18.85 -24.75 -0.81
N PRO A 152 19.27 -25.81 -1.53
CA PRO A 152 19.53 -25.71 -2.97
C PRO A 152 18.25 -25.41 -3.77
N LEU A 153 17.09 -25.90 -3.29
CA LEU A 153 15.80 -25.62 -3.91
C LEU A 153 15.41 -24.13 -3.77
N ALA A 154 15.66 -23.54 -2.60
CA ALA A 154 15.43 -22.11 -2.37
C ALA A 154 16.34 -21.24 -3.24
N GLU A 155 17.61 -21.63 -3.42
CA GLU A 155 18.52 -20.95 -4.35
C GLU A 155 18.04 -21.04 -5.80
N ARG A 156 17.60 -22.24 -6.23
CA ARG A 156 17.02 -22.42 -7.56
C ARG A 156 15.78 -21.56 -7.76
N PHE A 157 14.87 -21.54 -6.79
CA PHE A 157 13.69 -20.69 -6.84
C PHE A 157 14.05 -19.20 -6.91
N ALA A 158 15.04 -18.74 -6.14
CA ALA A 158 15.51 -17.36 -6.18
C ALA A 158 16.06 -16.98 -7.57
N ARG A 159 16.84 -17.86 -8.20
CA ARG A 159 17.33 -17.67 -9.58
C ARG A 159 16.20 -17.61 -10.59
N GLU A 160 15.24 -18.52 -10.52
CA GLU A 160 14.06 -18.53 -11.40
C GLU A 160 13.27 -17.20 -11.29
N GLN A 161 13.11 -16.67 -10.08
CA GLN A 161 12.45 -15.37 -9.87
C GLN A 161 13.24 -14.20 -10.46
N GLU A 162 14.58 -14.23 -10.33
CA GLU A 162 15.42 -13.19 -10.92
C GLU A 162 15.38 -13.21 -12.45
N GLU A 163 15.40 -14.41 -13.06
CA GLU A 163 15.28 -14.57 -14.51
C GLU A 163 13.92 -14.09 -15.03
N LEU A 164 12.82 -14.42 -14.33
CA LEU A 164 11.49 -13.92 -14.67
C LEU A 164 11.43 -12.40 -14.58
N ALA A 165 11.94 -11.80 -13.50
CA ALA A 165 11.96 -10.34 -13.35
C ALA A 165 12.78 -9.67 -14.46
N ARG A 166 13.92 -10.26 -14.85
CA ARG A 166 14.73 -9.78 -15.98
C ARG A 166 13.95 -9.88 -17.30
N ALA A 167 13.30 -11.00 -17.58
CA ALA A 167 12.50 -11.19 -18.78
C ALA A 167 11.33 -10.19 -18.87
N GLU A 168 10.62 -9.97 -17.77
CA GLU A 168 9.54 -8.97 -17.68
C GLU A 168 10.07 -7.55 -17.94
N SER A 169 11.22 -7.19 -17.37
CA SER A 169 11.84 -5.89 -17.60
C SER A 169 12.23 -5.67 -19.07
N GLN A 170 12.74 -6.71 -19.73
CA GLN A 170 13.09 -6.67 -21.15
C GLN A 170 11.85 -6.53 -22.02
N LEU A 171 10.79 -7.29 -21.73
CA LEU A 171 9.51 -7.19 -22.44
C LEU A 171 8.94 -5.77 -22.33
N LYS A 172 8.98 -5.19 -21.12
CA LYS A 172 8.52 -3.81 -20.89
C LYS A 172 9.35 -2.78 -21.68
N ALA A 173 10.67 -2.94 -21.71
CA ALA A 173 11.54 -2.06 -22.49
C ALA A 173 11.29 -2.18 -24.00
N GLN A 174 11.06 -3.40 -24.50
CA GLN A 174 10.68 -3.64 -25.89
C GLN A 174 9.34 -2.98 -26.22
N GLN A 175 8.34 -3.10 -25.35
CA GLN A 175 7.04 -2.47 -25.54
C GLN A 175 7.15 -0.94 -25.59
N GLN A 176 7.95 -0.33 -24.71
CA GLN A 176 8.20 1.11 -24.74
C GLN A 176 8.86 1.56 -26.05
N LYS A 177 9.81 0.77 -26.57
CA LYS A 177 10.45 1.03 -27.85
C LYS A 177 9.46 0.95 -29.01
N ILE A 178 8.58 -0.06 -29.01
CA ILE A 178 7.52 -0.21 -30.02
C ILE A 178 6.61 1.00 -30.00
N ASN A 179 6.08 1.37 -28.82
CA ASN A 179 5.19 2.53 -28.68
C ASN A 179 5.87 3.84 -29.17
N SER A 180 7.16 4.01 -28.86
CA SER A 180 7.92 5.17 -29.33
C SER A 180 8.11 5.19 -30.85
N LEU A 181 8.34 4.03 -31.46
CA LEU A 181 8.44 3.91 -32.92
C LEU A 181 7.10 4.15 -33.60
N GLU A 182 6.01 3.61 -33.06
CA GLU A 182 4.65 3.85 -33.56
C GLU A 182 4.28 5.33 -33.53
N GLN A 183 4.59 6.03 -32.44
CA GLN A 183 4.36 7.48 -32.35
C GLN A 183 5.16 8.24 -33.41
N ARG A 184 6.44 7.90 -33.60
CA ARG A 184 7.28 8.55 -34.62
C ARG A 184 6.78 8.30 -36.05
N VAL A 185 6.24 7.11 -36.32
CA VAL A 185 5.62 6.78 -37.61
C VAL A 185 4.37 7.63 -37.81
N GLN A 186 3.49 7.72 -36.82
CA GLN A 186 2.28 8.57 -36.89
C GLN A 186 2.62 10.05 -37.12
N ASP A 187 3.62 10.57 -36.42
CA ASP A 187 4.08 11.96 -36.60
C ASP A 187 4.65 12.20 -38.00
N ALA A 188 5.44 11.23 -38.52
CA ALA A 188 5.99 11.29 -39.86
C ALA A 188 4.90 11.21 -40.95
N GLU A 189 3.92 10.33 -40.79
CA GLU A 189 2.76 10.21 -41.70
C GLU A 189 1.93 11.50 -41.71
N LYS A 190 1.67 12.09 -40.54
CA LYS A 190 0.96 13.36 -40.44
C LYS A 190 1.73 14.49 -41.14
N SER A 191 3.04 14.60 -40.90
CA SER A 191 3.90 15.60 -41.56
C SER A 191 3.93 15.42 -43.08
N ALA A 192 3.99 14.18 -43.57
CA ALA A 192 3.92 13.88 -45.00
C ALA A 192 2.58 14.30 -45.61
N GLN A 193 1.45 13.99 -44.96
CA GLN A 193 0.12 14.42 -45.41
C GLN A 193 -0.02 15.96 -45.44
N GLU A 194 0.48 16.65 -44.42
CA GLU A 194 0.49 18.12 -44.37
C GLU A 194 1.35 18.72 -45.49
N ALA A 195 2.51 18.13 -45.78
CA ALA A 195 3.40 18.55 -46.87
C ALA A 195 2.76 18.32 -48.26
N GLU A 196 2.11 17.18 -48.47
CA GLU A 196 1.37 16.88 -49.71
C GLU A 196 0.23 17.87 -49.93
N LEU A 197 -0.56 18.16 -48.89
CA LEU A 197 -1.63 19.15 -48.93
C LEU A 197 -1.09 20.55 -49.25
N ALA A 198 0.02 20.95 -48.64
CA ALA A 198 0.66 22.24 -48.90
C ALA A 198 1.18 22.35 -50.34
N ALA A 199 1.85 21.31 -50.84
CA ALA A 199 2.32 21.23 -52.22
C ALA A 199 1.16 21.29 -53.22
N ALA A 200 0.07 20.58 -52.95
CA ALA A 200 -1.15 20.62 -53.77
C ALA A 200 -1.82 22.01 -53.78
N ARG A 201 -1.85 22.70 -52.64
CA ARG A 201 -2.36 24.09 -52.55
C ARG A 201 -1.46 25.06 -53.34
N GLN A 202 -0.15 24.90 -53.23
CA GLN A 202 0.81 25.76 -53.92
C GLN A 202 0.73 25.58 -55.45
N SER A 203 0.62 24.35 -55.95
CA SER A 203 0.46 24.08 -57.38
C SER A 203 -0.89 24.58 -57.91
N ALA A 204 -1.97 24.44 -57.13
CA ALA A 204 -3.27 25.03 -57.48
C ALA A 204 -3.20 26.57 -57.57
N TYR A 205 -2.50 27.21 -56.63
CA TYR A 205 -2.31 28.66 -56.63
C TYR A 205 -1.47 29.14 -57.83
N SER A 206 -0.36 28.45 -58.15
CA SER A 206 0.48 28.80 -59.30
C SER A 206 -0.24 28.62 -60.63
N ASN A 207 -1.06 27.58 -60.76
CA ASN A 207 -1.87 27.35 -61.96
C ASN A 207 -2.95 28.44 -62.12
N TYR A 208 -3.60 28.83 -61.02
CA TYR A 208 -4.57 29.92 -61.02
C TYR A 208 -3.91 31.25 -61.42
N SER A 209 -2.77 31.62 -60.83
CA SER A 209 -2.09 32.88 -61.16
C SER A 209 -1.58 32.93 -62.61
N ALA A 210 -1.10 31.80 -63.15
CA ALA A 210 -0.66 31.70 -64.54
C ALA A 210 -1.82 31.91 -65.54
N PHE A 211 -3.01 31.39 -65.21
CA PHE A 211 -4.21 31.52 -66.05
C PHE A 211 -4.76 32.96 -66.05
N TYR A 212 -4.84 33.62 -64.90
CA TYR A 212 -5.39 34.98 -64.80
C TYR A 212 -4.38 36.11 -65.07
N GLY A 213 -3.07 35.81 -65.07
CA GLY A 213 -2.02 36.79 -65.33
C GLY A 213 -1.80 37.14 -66.80
N THR A 214 -2.31 36.32 -67.73
CA THR A 214 -2.03 36.47 -69.17
C THR A 214 -3.21 37.01 -70.00
N GLU A 215 -4.45 36.97 -69.50
CA GLU A 215 -5.64 37.28 -70.32
C GLU A 215 -6.50 38.48 -69.87
N TYR A 216 -6.26 39.07 -68.69
CA TYR A 216 -7.01 40.25 -68.24
C TYR A 216 -6.05 41.42 -67.94
N PRO A 217 -5.94 42.44 -68.81
CA PRO A 217 -5.24 43.67 -68.45
C PRO A 217 -5.90 44.26 -67.21
N ALA A 218 -5.09 44.66 -66.24
CA ALA A 218 -5.55 45.21 -64.97
C ALA A 218 -6.51 46.40 -65.22
N TYR A 219 -7.82 46.14 -65.15
CA TYR A 219 -8.81 47.21 -65.07
C TYR A 219 -8.66 47.86 -63.70
N TYR A 220 -7.97 49.00 -63.69
CA TYR A 220 -7.81 49.85 -62.52
C TYR A 220 -9.19 50.44 -62.18
N TYR A 221 -10.00 49.72 -61.42
CA TYR A 221 -11.24 50.27 -60.86
C TYR A 221 -10.85 51.24 -59.74
N PRO A 222 -11.08 52.57 -59.90
CA PRO A 222 -10.82 53.51 -58.82
C PRO A 222 -11.80 53.21 -57.69
N TYR A 223 -11.29 52.69 -56.58
CA TYR A 223 -12.09 52.54 -55.38
C TYR A 223 -12.54 53.93 -54.90
N PRO A 224 -13.82 54.12 -54.57
CA PRO A 224 -14.29 55.39 -54.02
C PRO A 224 -13.57 55.64 -52.70
N GLN A 225 -12.89 56.79 -52.59
CA GLN A 225 -12.22 57.17 -51.37
C GLN A 225 -13.25 57.51 -50.30
N SER A 226 -13.45 56.61 -49.34
CA SER A 226 -14.23 56.87 -48.14
C SER A 226 -13.57 57.99 -47.34
N ARG A 227 -14.37 58.94 -46.83
CA ARG A 227 -13.91 60.05 -45.98
C ARG A 227 -14.56 59.91 -44.60
N VAL A 228 -13.80 60.13 -43.53
CA VAL A 228 -14.37 60.20 -42.18
C VAL A 228 -14.60 61.68 -41.85
N VAL A 229 -15.84 62.02 -41.54
CA VAL A 229 -16.26 63.37 -41.17
C VAL A 229 -16.61 63.35 -39.68
N ILE A 230 -15.83 64.06 -38.86
CA ILE A 230 -16.09 64.20 -37.43
C ILE A 230 -16.72 65.58 -37.20
N VAL A 231 -17.90 65.61 -36.60
CA VAL A 231 -18.58 66.86 -36.22
C VAL A 231 -18.41 67.03 -34.72
N ASN A 232 -17.72 68.09 -34.31
CA ASN A 232 -17.50 68.40 -32.90
C ASN A 232 -18.74 69.09 -32.30
N SER A 233 -18.84 69.11 -30.97
CA SER A 233 -20.01 69.63 -30.23
C SER A 233 -20.24 71.14 -30.39
N ASP A 234 -19.25 71.88 -30.88
CA ASP A 234 -19.26 73.30 -31.24
C ASP A 234 -19.69 73.55 -32.69
N GLY A 235 -20.06 72.50 -33.45
CA GLY A 235 -20.54 72.59 -34.83
C GLY A 235 -19.43 72.62 -35.90
N ASN A 236 -18.17 72.66 -35.48
CA ASN A 236 -17.02 72.59 -36.40
C ASN A 236 -16.84 71.16 -36.92
N THR A 237 -16.51 71.04 -38.20
CA THR A 237 -16.36 69.76 -38.89
C THR A 237 -14.90 69.51 -39.27
N THR A 238 -14.34 68.39 -38.86
CA THR A 238 -12.99 67.94 -39.26
C THR A 238 -13.11 66.77 -40.22
N VAL A 239 -12.64 66.95 -41.45
CA VAL A 239 -12.60 65.89 -42.47
C VAL A 239 -11.21 65.27 -42.45
N ILE A 240 -11.13 63.99 -42.11
CA ILE A 240 -9.86 63.24 -42.19
C ILE A 240 -9.92 62.38 -43.46
N PRO A 241 -9.01 62.58 -44.43
CA PRO A 241 -8.92 61.68 -45.58
C PRO A 241 -8.57 60.29 -45.05
N ALA A 242 -9.40 59.28 -45.34
CA ALA A 242 -9.03 57.92 -45.00
C ALA A 242 -7.83 57.56 -45.86
N ASN A 243 -6.65 57.48 -45.23
CA ASN A 243 -5.42 57.11 -45.91
C ASN A 243 -5.67 55.75 -46.59
N PRO A 244 -5.56 55.64 -47.94
CA PRO A 244 -5.87 54.43 -48.68
C PRO A 244 -4.73 53.45 -48.51
N ARG A 245 -4.49 52.98 -47.28
CA ARG A 245 -3.71 51.77 -47.07
C ARG A 245 -4.65 50.61 -47.32
N PRO A 246 -4.31 49.68 -48.23
CA PRO A 246 -5.11 48.49 -48.42
C PRO A 246 -5.19 47.74 -47.09
N TYR A 247 -6.37 47.75 -46.48
CA TYR A 247 -6.69 46.86 -45.38
C TYR A 247 -6.72 45.44 -45.96
N TYR A 248 -5.59 44.74 -45.93
CA TYR A 248 -5.63 43.28 -45.88
C TYR A 248 -6.35 42.94 -44.59
N ARG A 249 -7.59 42.46 -44.73
CA ARG A 249 -8.47 42.04 -43.66
C ARG A 249 -7.87 40.79 -42.99
N ARG A 250 -6.81 40.96 -42.20
CA ARG A 250 -6.39 39.97 -41.21
C ARG A 250 -7.39 40.11 -40.07
N SER A 251 -8.22 39.08 -39.88
CA SER A 251 -9.17 39.00 -38.76
C SER A 251 -8.49 39.42 -37.46
N GLY A 252 -9.01 40.47 -36.81
CA GLY A 252 -8.52 41.01 -35.53
C GLY A 252 -7.54 42.17 -35.65
N VAL A 253 -8.02 43.37 -36.00
CA VAL A 253 -7.26 44.62 -35.84
C VAL A 253 -7.85 45.40 -34.66
N GLN A 254 -7.07 45.57 -33.59
CA GLN A 254 -7.36 46.56 -32.55
C GLN A 254 -6.88 47.93 -33.06
N VAL A 255 -7.80 48.88 -33.20
CA VAL A 255 -7.45 50.27 -33.52
C VAL A 255 -7.43 51.04 -32.21
N ASN A 256 -6.24 51.39 -31.72
CA ASN A 256 -6.07 52.36 -30.64
C ASN A 256 -5.81 53.73 -31.29
N GLY A 257 -6.65 54.70 -30.98
CA GLY A 257 -6.43 56.10 -31.31
C GLY A 257 -6.75 56.98 -30.11
N SER A 258 -5.96 58.03 -29.90
CA SER A 258 -6.27 59.09 -28.95
C SER A 258 -6.65 60.35 -29.72
N ILE A 259 -7.68 61.05 -29.23
CA ILE A 259 -7.97 62.42 -29.63
C ILE A 259 -8.02 63.21 -28.32
N GLY A 260 -6.97 63.99 -28.06
CA GLY A 260 -6.77 64.62 -26.75
C GLY A 260 -6.54 63.60 -25.62
N SER A 261 -7.13 63.83 -24.45
CA SER A 261 -6.98 63.01 -23.24
C SER A 261 -7.98 61.84 -23.13
N VAL A 262 -8.80 61.58 -24.16
CA VAL A 262 -9.78 60.50 -24.14
C VAL A 262 -9.29 59.32 -24.99
N ASN A 263 -9.10 58.18 -24.33
CA ASN A 263 -8.81 56.90 -24.98
C ASN A 263 -10.13 56.17 -25.27
N PHE A 264 -10.37 55.80 -26.52
CA PHE A 264 -11.49 54.95 -26.87
C PHE A 264 -10.98 53.55 -27.24
N ARG A 265 -11.53 52.51 -26.60
CA ARG A 265 -11.37 51.11 -27.05
C ARG A 265 -12.64 50.69 -27.75
N TYR A 266 -12.52 50.33 -29.03
CA TYR A 266 -13.58 49.62 -29.73
C TYR A 266 -13.22 48.14 -29.83
N SER A 267 -14.08 47.28 -29.30
CA SER A 267 -14.02 45.84 -29.52
C SER A 267 -15.26 45.48 -30.33
N SER A 268 -15.11 45.21 -31.62
CA SER A 268 -16.19 44.59 -32.40
C SER A 268 -16.22 43.09 -32.08
N GLY A 269 -16.59 42.76 -30.84
CA GLY A 269 -16.87 41.40 -30.43
C GLY A 269 -18.26 41.02 -30.90
N GLY A 270 -18.35 40.47 -32.11
CA GLY A 270 -19.61 39.99 -32.66
C GLY A 270 -19.50 39.84 -34.17
N SER A 271 -19.40 38.59 -34.62
CA SER A 271 -19.54 38.24 -36.03
C SER A 271 -21.01 37.86 -36.26
N PRO A 272 -21.89 38.75 -36.76
CA PRO A 272 -23.09 38.30 -37.42
C PRO A 272 -22.73 37.97 -38.87
N TYR A 273 -23.15 36.80 -39.32
CA TYR A 273 -23.25 36.50 -40.74
C TYR A 273 -23.94 37.67 -41.46
N TYR A 274 -23.30 38.26 -42.46
CA TYR A 274 -23.98 39.17 -43.37
C TYR A 274 -23.73 38.75 -44.83
N GLN A 275 -24.85 38.34 -45.42
CA GLN A 275 -25.13 38.20 -46.84
C GLN A 275 -24.93 39.54 -47.56
N GLY A 276 -24.63 39.45 -48.85
CA GLY A 276 -24.20 40.57 -49.69
C GLY A 276 -25.12 41.78 -49.71
N GLY A 277 -24.49 42.95 -49.60
CA GLY A 277 -25.06 44.26 -49.89
C GLY A 277 -23.91 45.19 -50.29
N TYR A 278 -24.09 45.95 -51.38
CA TYR A 278 -23.13 46.91 -51.90
C TYR A 278 -22.67 47.91 -50.81
N PRO A 279 -21.42 48.42 -50.87
CA PRO A 279 -20.92 49.37 -49.87
C PRO A 279 -21.62 50.73 -50.03
N GLY A 280 -22.70 50.94 -49.27
CA GLY A 280 -23.24 52.27 -49.02
C GLY A 280 -22.27 53.06 -48.14
N ASN A 281 -22.08 54.35 -48.44
CA ASN A 281 -21.30 55.27 -47.62
C ASN A 281 -21.83 55.30 -46.17
N SER A 282 -21.16 54.60 -45.27
CA SER A 282 -21.50 54.61 -43.85
C SER A 282 -20.88 55.84 -43.18
N THR A 283 -21.71 56.82 -42.81
CA THR A 283 -21.34 57.97 -41.97
C THR A 283 -21.47 57.58 -40.50
N ILE A 284 -20.38 57.67 -39.72
CA ILE A 284 -20.39 57.45 -38.27
C ILE A 284 -20.42 58.82 -37.60
N ILE A 285 -21.48 59.14 -36.85
CA ILE A 285 -21.59 60.38 -36.07
C ILE A 285 -21.32 60.06 -34.59
N VAL A 286 -20.29 60.65 -34.01
CA VAL A 286 -19.95 60.51 -32.59
C VAL A 286 -20.33 61.81 -31.88
N ARG A 287 -21.20 61.75 -30.86
CA ARG A 287 -21.55 62.91 -30.01
C ARG A 287 -20.88 62.76 -28.66
N THR A 288 -20.19 63.80 -28.19
CA THR A 288 -19.56 63.83 -26.87
C THR A 288 -20.58 64.25 -25.79
N PRO A 289 -20.54 63.67 -24.58
CA PRO A 289 -21.42 64.07 -23.48
C PRO A 289 -20.97 65.40 -22.83
N GLN A 290 -21.95 66.20 -22.37
CA GLN A 290 -21.73 67.46 -21.65
C GLN A 290 -21.21 67.23 -20.23
N THR A 291 -20.19 67.99 -19.82
CA THR A 291 -19.61 68.00 -18.48
C THR A 291 -20.49 68.82 -17.52
N PRO A 292 -20.84 68.33 -16.31
CA PRO A 292 -21.55 69.13 -15.32
C PRO A 292 -20.63 70.15 -14.63
N PRO A 293 -21.16 71.29 -14.14
CA PRO A 293 -20.37 72.37 -13.55
C PRO A 293 -19.81 72.03 -12.17
N PRO A 294 -18.68 72.65 -11.78
CA PRO A 294 -18.01 72.37 -10.52
C PRO A 294 -18.80 72.86 -9.31
N GLN A 295 -18.89 72.04 -8.27
CA GLN A 295 -19.34 72.47 -6.95
C GLN A 295 -18.16 73.15 -6.24
N ASN A 296 -18.36 74.39 -5.79
CA ASN A 296 -17.40 75.17 -5.01
C ASN A 296 -17.35 74.69 -3.55
N PRO A 297 -16.23 74.94 -2.84
CA PRO A 297 -15.78 74.22 -1.65
C PRO A 297 -16.64 74.44 -0.40
#